data_AF-A0A7X8Q942-F1
#
_entry.id   AF-A0A7X8Q942-F1
#
_cell.length_a   1.000
_cell.length_b   1.000
_cell.length_c   1.000
_cell.angle_alpha   90.00
_cell.angle_beta   90.00
_cell.angle_gamma   90.00
#
_symmetry.space_group_name_H-M   'P 1'
#
loop_
_entity.id
_entity.type
_entity.pdbx_description
1 polymer ?
#
loop_
_entity_poly.entity_id
_entity_poly.type
_entity_poly.pdbx_seq_one_letter_code
_entity_poly.pdbx_strand_id
1 'polypeptide(L)'
;MKKIYFLFILGILHSAFTMAQYRVKVNIFANKKSDKLEVSIFSGTYALLDANGNKLRELNIGSSVFVEKKYNNFSVEIKNDTTFFSDKISLKGSGFLNLLQIKYSNSTRLYDDNLIVSMKNNFLQLINDVELEHYIAGVVQTESGIAKNVEFFKVQAVAARTFALKNIKKHTGEDYQLCDQTCCQVYKGRCSNSDIMIATSKTAGEVITDSLGEIIMSVFHSNSGGQTCNSEDVWGRALPYLRSVKDTFSVAQRNYYWQKKILRKDWLAFLKNKYNYPIEDAKSVKKVVNFNQYNRRVYLVDNIDLRSIREHFKLRSTFFSVSEDGDNVKLSGYGFGHGVGLSQEGAINMARLGYNYIEILKFYYLGVQIKNISELNIDL
;
A
#
# COMPACT_ATOMS: atom_id res chain seq x y z
N MET A 1 57.47 41.34 -24.23
CA MET A 1 56.65 40.73 -23.15
C MET A 1 55.32 40.28 -23.73
N LYS A 2 55.18 38.99 -24.09
CA LYS A 2 53.91 38.38 -24.53
C LYS A 2 53.45 37.41 -23.44
N LYS A 3 52.28 37.66 -22.85
CA LYS A 3 51.68 36.83 -21.81
C LYS A 3 51.10 35.55 -22.42
N ILE A 4 51.50 34.40 -21.89
CA ILE A 4 50.94 33.08 -22.20
C ILE A 4 49.75 32.87 -21.25
N TYR A 5 48.57 32.60 -21.80
CA TYR A 5 47.40 32.16 -21.04
C TYR A 5 47.40 30.63 -20.97
N PHE A 6 47.46 30.07 -19.77
CA PHE A 6 47.21 28.65 -19.50
C PHE A 6 45.70 28.47 -19.28
N LEU A 7 45.02 27.81 -20.21
CA LEU A 7 43.65 27.32 -20.01
C LEU A 7 43.71 26.04 -19.16
N PHE A 8 43.19 26.10 -17.94
CA PHE A 8 42.90 24.93 -17.12
C PHE A 8 41.53 24.38 -17.52
N ILE A 9 41.50 23.26 -18.23
CA ILE A 9 40.27 22.48 -18.45
C ILE A 9 40.09 21.62 -17.20
N LEU A 10 39.20 22.05 -16.32
CA LEU A 10 38.77 21.26 -15.16
C LEU A 10 37.77 20.21 -15.66
N GLY A 11 38.23 18.97 -15.84
CA GLY A 11 37.36 17.83 -16.13
C GLY A 11 36.47 17.55 -14.93
N ILE A 12 35.17 17.84 -15.07
CA ILE A 12 34.14 17.40 -14.12
C ILE A 12 33.95 15.89 -14.34
N LEU A 13 34.58 15.06 -13.50
CA LEU A 13 34.17 13.68 -13.32
C LEU A 13 32.76 13.70 -12.72
N HIS A 14 31.73 13.54 -13.55
CA HIS A 14 30.42 13.12 -13.07
C HIS A 14 30.57 11.67 -12.59
N SER A 15 30.69 11.48 -11.28
CA SER A 15 30.47 10.18 -10.65
C SER A 15 29.02 9.79 -10.93
N ALA A 16 28.80 8.90 -11.88
CA ALA A 16 27.54 8.21 -12.05
C ALA A 16 27.31 7.39 -10.76
N PHE A 17 26.53 7.95 -9.84
CA PHE A 17 25.95 7.17 -8.76
C PHE A 17 25.07 6.12 -9.41
N THR A 18 25.57 4.90 -9.53
CA THR A 18 24.71 3.73 -9.68
C THR A 18 23.84 3.69 -8.44
N MET A 19 22.58 4.15 -8.53
CA MET A 19 21.61 3.85 -7.49
C MET A 19 21.64 2.34 -7.31
N ALA A 20 21.98 1.86 -6.12
CA ALA A 20 21.78 0.46 -5.79
C ALA A 20 20.30 0.17 -6.06
N GLN A 21 20.02 -0.71 -7.02
CA GLN A 21 18.66 -0.99 -7.45
C GLN A 21 18.02 -1.84 -6.36
N TYR A 22 17.33 -1.19 -5.42
CA TYR A 22 16.65 -1.89 -4.33
C TYR A 22 15.53 -2.73 -4.90
N ARG A 23 15.48 -4.01 -4.52
CA ARG A 23 14.45 -4.95 -4.99
C ARG A 23 13.62 -5.43 -3.82
N VAL A 24 12.35 -5.68 -4.08
CA VAL A 24 11.41 -6.22 -3.12
C VAL A 24 10.76 -7.48 -3.67
N LYS A 25 10.56 -8.47 -2.80
CA LYS A 25 9.83 -9.70 -3.12
C LYS A 25 8.39 -9.56 -2.65
N VAL A 26 7.46 -9.52 -3.60
CA VAL A 26 6.04 -9.33 -3.33
C VAL A 26 5.27 -10.59 -3.67
N ASN A 27 4.60 -11.20 -2.69
CA ASN A 27 3.65 -12.29 -2.94
C ASN A 27 2.40 -11.73 -3.63
N ILE A 28 2.23 -12.08 -4.90
CA ILE A 28 1.16 -11.59 -5.77
C ILE A 28 0.04 -12.62 -5.88
N PHE A 29 -1.19 -12.13 -6.06
CA PHE A 29 -2.40 -12.95 -5.99
C PHE A 29 -2.53 -13.71 -4.67
N ALA A 30 -2.07 -13.15 -3.55
CA ALA A 30 -1.93 -13.85 -2.28
C ALA A 30 -3.28 -14.37 -1.71
N ASN A 31 -4.40 -13.77 -2.11
CA ASN A 31 -5.75 -14.21 -1.74
C ASN A 31 -6.41 -15.17 -2.74
N LYS A 32 -5.71 -15.56 -3.81
CA LYS A 32 -6.23 -16.45 -4.85
C LYS A 32 -5.51 -17.78 -4.81
N LYS A 33 -6.23 -18.82 -5.20
CA LYS A 33 -5.70 -20.17 -5.36
C LYS A 33 -6.14 -20.69 -6.73
N SER A 34 -5.19 -21.24 -7.47
CA SER A 34 -5.41 -21.93 -8.73
C SER A 34 -4.28 -22.94 -8.94
N ASP A 35 -4.64 -24.06 -9.55
CA ASP A 35 -3.69 -25.11 -9.91
C ASP A 35 -2.99 -24.80 -11.24
N LYS A 36 -3.44 -23.79 -11.98
CA LYS A 36 -2.92 -23.42 -13.31
C LYS A 36 -2.41 -21.99 -13.32
N LEU A 37 -1.25 -21.80 -13.92
CA LEU A 37 -0.61 -20.52 -14.16
C LEU A 37 -0.10 -20.47 -15.59
N GLU A 38 -0.38 -19.38 -16.29
CA GLU A 38 0.21 -19.09 -17.60
C GLU A 38 1.01 -17.78 -17.47
N VAL A 39 2.27 -17.83 -17.88
CA VAL A 39 3.18 -16.68 -17.90
C VAL A 39 3.66 -16.47 -19.33
N SER A 40 3.32 -15.32 -19.90
CA SER A 40 3.74 -14.93 -21.25
C SER A 40 4.77 -13.82 -21.19
N ILE A 41 5.85 -13.96 -21.96
CA ILE A 41 6.89 -12.95 -22.08
C ILE A 41 6.36 -11.84 -22.97
N PHE A 42 5.98 -10.72 -22.36
CA PHE A 42 5.37 -9.58 -23.05
C PHE A 42 6.43 -8.62 -23.61
N SER A 43 7.54 -8.44 -22.91
CA SER A 43 8.68 -7.64 -23.35
C SER A 43 9.98 -8.11 -22.70
N GLY A 44 11.10 -7.95 -23.39
CA GLY A 44 12.42 -8.36 -22.92
C GLY A 44 12.75 -9.83 -23.20
N THR A 45 13.86 -10.27 -22.61
CA THR A 45 14.36 -11.65 -22.67
C THR A 45 14.49 -12.17 -21.25
N TYR A 46 14.10 -13.42 -21.04
CA TYR A 46 14.07 -14.06 -19.73
C TYR A 46 14.86 -15.35 -19.71
N ALA A 47 15.67 -15.54 -18.69
CA ALA A 47 16.19 -16.85 -18.33
C ALA A 47 15.18 -17.57 -17.44
N LEU A 48 14.72 -18.75 -17.89
CA LEU A 48 14.01 -19.70 -17.05
C LEU A 48 15.03 -20.53 -16.27
N LEU A 49 14.95 -20.49 -14.95
CA LEU A 49 15.87 -21.15 -14.03
C LEU A 49 15.15 -22.22 -13.20
N ASP A 50 15.88 -23.29 -12.87
CA ASP A 50 15.43 -24.33 -11.94
C ASP A 50 15.51 -23.88 -10.47
N ALA A 51 15.19 -24.78 -9.55
CA ALA A 51 15.24 -24.54 -8.10
C ALA A 51 16.66 -24.19 -7.58
N ASN A 52 17.70 -24.68 -8.26
CA ASN A 52 19.11 -24.45 -7.94
C ASN A 52 19.69 -23.19 -8.62
N GLY A 53 18.90 -22.53 -9.48
CA GLY A 53 19.31 -21.36 -10.24
C GLY A 53 20.02 -21.67 -11.56
N ASN A 54 20.06 -22.93 -12.01
CA ASN A 54 20.63 -23.28 -13.30
C ASN A 54 19.69 -22.83 -14.42
N LYS A 55 20.25 -22.26 -15.49
CA LYS A 55 19.49 -21.85 -16.67
C LYS A 55 19.00 -23.08 -17.43
N LEU A 56 17.69 -23.26 -17.47
CA LEU A 56 17.02 -24.29 -18.27
C LEU A 56 16.79 -23.80 -19.70
N ARG A 57 16.36 -22.54 -19.85
CA ARG A 57 16.07 -21.97 -21.18
C ARG A 57 16.16 -20.46 -21.19
N GLU A 58 16.29 -19.92 -22.41
CA GLU A 58 16.06 -18.52 -22.70
C GLU A 58 14.71 -18.36 -23.40
N LEU A 59 13.93 -17.37 -22.97
CA LEU A 59 12.58 -17.09 -23.44
C LEU A 59 12.55 -15.66 -23.96
N ASN A 60 12.07 -15.51 -25.20
CA ASN A 60 11.92 -14.22 -25.85
C ASN A 60 10.45 -13.81 -25.91
N ILE A 61 10.20 -12.58 -26.35
CA ILE A 61 8.86 -12.03 -26.57
C ILE A 61 7.97 -13.02 -27.34
N GLY A 62 6.75 -13.23 -26.84
CA GLY A 62 5.78 -14.18 -27.41
C GLY A 62 5.92 -15.62 -26.91
N SER A 63 6.96 -15.95 -26.13
CA SER A 63 7.08 -17.24 -25.44
C SER A 63 6.08 -17.32 -24.29
N SER A 64 5.56 -18.53 -24.01
CA SER A 64 4.68 -18.79 -22.87
C SER A 64 5.15 -20.01 -22.07
N VAL A 65 5.08 -19.89 -20.75
CA VAL A 65 5.34 -20.93 -19.76
C VAL A 65 4.03 -21.26 -19.05
N PHE A 66 3.62 -22.51 -19.13
CA PHE A 66 2.45 -23.05 -18.45
C PHE A 66 2.92 -23.86 -17.24
N VAL A 67 2.36 -23.55 -16.09
CA VAL A 67 2.62 -24.26 -14.84
C VAL A 67 1.31 -24.88 -14.36
N GLU A 68 1.32 -26.19 -14.15
CA GLU A 68 0.18 -26.93 -13.59
C GLU A 68 0.64 -27.70 -12.36
N LYS A 69 -0.02 -27.45 -11.22
CA LYS A 69 0.24 -28.14 -9.96
C LYS A 69 -0.02 -29.64 -10.09
N LYS A 70 0.89 -30.45 -9.54
CA LYS A 70 0.81 -31.91 -9.45
C LYS A 70 1.25 -32.38 -8.06
N TYR A 71 0.30 -32.75 -7.19
CA TYR A 71 0.58 -33.18 -5.81
C TYR A 71 1.57 -32.24 -5.07
N ASN A 72 2.81 -32.69 -4.83
CA ASN A 72 3.85 -31.97 -4.10
C ASN A 72 4.80 -31.14 -4.99
N ASN A 73 4.60 -31.13 -6.30
CA ASN A 73 5.37 -30.34 -7.27
C ASN A 73 4.43 -29.73 -8.32
N PHE A 74 4.99 -29.22 -9.41
CA PHE A 74 4.23 -28.79 -10.58
C PHE A 74 4.96 -29.21 -11.87
N SER A 75 4.17 -29.45 -12.91
CA SER A 75 4.69 -29.57 -14.27
C SER A 75 4.86 -28.19 -14.87
N VAL A 76 5.97 -27.98 -15.58
CA VAL A 76 6.28 -26.79 -16.37
C VAL A 76 6.33 -27.20 -17.83
N GLU A 77 5.48 -26.59 -18.63
CA GLU A 77 5.40 -26.77 -20.08
C GLU A 77 5.74 -25.45 -20.76
N ILE A 78 6.67 -25.50 -21.72
CA ILE A 78 6.96 -24.37 -22.60
C ILE A 78 6.30 -24.70 -23.94
N LYS A 79 5.55 -23.74 -24.50
CA LYS A 79 4.77 -23.98 -25.72
C LYS A 79 5.64 -24.59 -26.83
N ASN A 80 5.22 -25.74 -27.37
CA ASN A 80 5.90 -26.52 -28.42
C ASN A 80 7.27 -27.10 -28.01
N ASP A 81 7.47 -27.44 -26.74
CA ASP A 81 8.75 -27.91 -26.21
C ASP A 81 8.59 -28.95 -25.10
N THR A 82 9.67 -29.30 -24.40
CA THR A 82 9.68 -30.27 -23.31
C THR A 82 8.87 -29.84 -22.09
N THR A 83 8.22 -30.83 -21.46
CA THR A 83 7.62 -30.70 -20.13
C THR A 83 8.57 -31.28 -19.08
N PHE A 84 8.76 -30.57 -17.98
CA PHE A 84 9.54 -31.06 -16.82
C PHE A 84 8.81 -30.79 -15.51
N PHE A 85 9.23 -31.46 -14.44
CA PHE A 85 8.67 -31.26 -13.10
C PHE A 85 9.63 -30.44 -12.25
N SER A 86 9.08 -29.53 -11.44
CA SER A 86 9.83 -28.78 -10.43
C SER A 86 8.92 -28.40 -9.27
N ASP A 87 9.51 -28.10 -8.11
CA ASP A 87 8.83 -27.45 -6.99
C ASP A 87 9.10 -25.93 -6.95
N LYS A 88 10.03 -25.45 -7.78
CA LYS A 88 10.41 -24.05 -7.91
C LYS A 88 11.00 -23.73 -9.28
N ILE A 89 10.59 -22.61 -9.84
CA ILE A 89 11.21 -22.00 -11.02
C ILE A 89 11.36 -20.51 -10.83
N SER A 90 12.29 -19.90 -11.56
CA SER A 90 12.44 -18.44 -11.60
C SER A 90 12.57 -17.96 -13.04
N LEU A 91 11.86 -16.89 -13.38
CA LEU A 91 11.99 -16.15 -14.61
C LEU A 91 12.74 -14.87 -14.29
N LYS A 92 13.99 -14.76 -14.74
CA LYS A 92 14.82 -13.57 -14.55
C LYS A 92 15.01 -12.82 -15.85
N GLY A 93 14.55 -11.58 -15.90
CA GLY A 93 14.72 -10.70 -17.05
C GLY A 93 16.16 -10.25 -17.19
N SER A 94 16.64 -10.13 -18.43
CA SER A 94 17.99 -9.65 -18.76
C SER A 94 17.99 -8.43 -19.69
N GLY A 95 16.81 -7.96 -20.12
CA GLY A 95 16.66 -6.77 -20.97
C GLY A 95 16.58 -5.47 -20.17
N PHE A 96 16.57 -4.34 -20.89
CA PHE A 96 16.34 -3.02 -20.31
C PHE A 96 14.90 -2.86 -19.77
N LEU A 97 13.93 -3.45 -20.47
CA LEU A 97 12.53 -3.50 -20.06
C LEU A 97 12.08 -4.96 -20.10
N ASN A 98 11.69 -5.48 -18.95
CA ASN A 98 11.28 -6.87 -18.78
C ASN A 98 9.84 -6.89 -18.27
N LEU A 99 8.91 -7.44 -19.08
CA LEU A 99 7.48 -7.49 -18.75
C LEU A 99 6.93 -8.91 -18.87
N LEU A 100 6.27 -9.36 -17.81
CA LEU A 100 5.54 -10.63 -17.76
C LEU A 100 4.04 -10.38 -17.76
N GLN A 101 3.30 -11.04 -18.64
CA GLN A 101 1.86 -11.17 -18.51
C GLN A 101 1.55 -12.45 -17.75
N ILE A 102 0.92 -12.31 -16.58
CA ILE A 102 0.53 -13.42 -15.72
C ILE A 102 -0.97 -13.59 -15.78
N LYS A 103 -1.42 -14.80 -16.15
CA LYS A 103 -2.81 -15.22 -16.06
C LYS A 103 -2.95 -16.27 -14.96
N TYR A 104 -3.66 -15.90 -13.90
CA TYR A 104 -3.84 -16.73 -12.71
C TYR A 104 -5.23 -16.51 -12.11
N SER A 105 -5.96 -17.59 -11.81
CA SER A 105 -7.29 -17.55 -11.16
C SER A 105 -8.23 -16.51 -11.81
N ASN A 106 -8.43 -16.65 -13.13
CA ASN A 106 -9.27 -15.79 -13.99
C ASN A 106 -8.88 -14.31 -14.02
N SER A 107 -7.64 -13.96 -13.68
CA SER A 107 -7.13 -12.60 -13.79
C SER A 107 -5.86 -12.56 -14.59
N THR A 108 -5.78 -11.56 -15.47
CA THR A 108 -4.60 -11.27 -16.27
C THR A 108 -4.02 -9.94 -15.82
N ARG A 109 -2.73 -9.90 -15.49
CA ARG A 109 -2.01 -8.69 -15.06
C ARG A 109 -0.62 -8.67 -15.69
N LEU A 110 -0.10 -7.47 -15.94
CA LEU A 110 1.29 -7.26 -16.34
C LEU A 110 2.13 -6.98 -15.09
N TYR A 111 3.34 -7.52 -15.03
CA TYR A 111 4.30 -7.31 -13.96
C TYR A 111 5.67 -6.95 -14.54
N ASP A 112 6.40 -6.15 -13.78
CA ASP A 112 7.77 -5.74 -14.07
C ASP A 112 8.77 -6.76 -13.53
N ASP A 113 9.93 -6.82 -14.17
CA ASP A 113 11.12 -7.53 -13.72
C ASP A 113 10.95 -9.05 -13.61
N ASN A 114 11.07 -9.66 -12.43
CA ASN A 114 11.27 -11.10 -12.28
C ASN A 114 10.06 -11.78 -11.63
N LEU A 115 9.90 -13.07 -11.91
CA LEU A 115 8.89 -13.90 -11.25
C LEU A 115 9.54 -15.16 -10.67
N ILE A 116 9.19 -15.47 -9.43
CA ILE A 116 9.51 -16.74 -8.78
C ILE A 116 8.19 -17.47 -8.56
N VAL A 117 8.14 -18.72 -8.98
CA VAL A 117 6.99 -19.61 -8.74
C VAL A 117 7.49 -20.76 -7.89
N SER A 118 6.79 -21.06 -6.79
CA SER A 118 7.15 -22.17 -5.92
C SER A 118 5.93 -22.90 -5.39
N MET A 119 6.13 -24.15 -5.01
CA MET A 119 5.13 -24.96 -4.34
C MET A 119 5.22 -24.73 -2.83
N LYS A 120 4.18 -24.15 -2.22
CA LYS A 120 4.13 -23.89 -0.77
C LYS A 120 2.81 -24.29 -0.17
N ASN A 121 2.84 -25.10 0.90
CA ASN A 121 1.64 -25.59 1.58
C ASN A 121 0.59 -26.16 0.62
N ASN A 122 1.04 -26.88 -0.43
CA ASN A 122 0.19 -27.43 -1.49
C ASN A 122 -0.55 -26.37 -2.35
N PHE A 123 -0.02 -25.15 -2.45
CA PHE A 123 -0.52 -24.09 -3.36
C PHE A 123 0.62 -23.42 -4.12
N LEU A 124 0.35 -22.98 -5.36
CA LEU A 124 1.32 -22.22 -6.15
C LEU A 124 1.47 -20.84 -5.50
N GLN A 125 2.67 -20.54 -5.00
CA GLN A 125 3.05 -19.21 -4.53
C GLN A 125 3.77 -18.48 -5.66
N LEU A 126 3.31 -17.27 -5.95
CA LEU A 126 3.85 -16.42 -7.00
C LEU A 126 4.46 -15.19 -6.33
N ILE A 127 5.77 -15.01 -6.51
CA ILE A 127 6.51 -13.88 -5.96
C ILE A 127 7.05 -13.06 -7.12
N ASN A 128 6.58 -11.81 -7.23
CA ASN A 128 7.22 -10.84 -8.10
C ASN A 128 8.44 -10.28 -7.36
N ASP A 129 9.63 -10.63 -7.84
CA ASP A 129 10.88 -10.00 -7.46
C ASP A 129 11.04 -8.79 -8.39
N VAL A 130 10.93 -7.59 -7.83
CA VAL A 130 10.73 -6.36 -8.60
C VAL A 130 11.57 -5.22 -8.05
N GLU A 131 12.03 -4.32 -8.90
CA GLU A 131 12.64 -3.07 -8.45
C GLU A 131 11.63 -2.27 -7.61
N LEU A 132 12.12 -1.68 -6.52
CA LEU A 132 11.32 -0.87 -5.61
C LEU A 132 10.51 0.20 -6.34
N GLU A 133 11.10 0.95 -7.29
CA GLU A 133 10.39 2.02 -7.99
C GLU A 133 9.28 1.53 -8.92
N HIS A 134 9.45 0.37 -9.57
CA HIS A 134 8.38 -0.30 -10.32
C HIS A 134 7.23 -0.74 -9.41
N TYR A 135 7.58 -1.31 -8.24
CA TYR A 135 6.59 -1.66 -7.22
C TYR A 135 5.81 -0.43 -6.73
N ILE A 136 6.51 0.65 -6.38
CA ILE A 136 5.90 1.89 -5.89
C ILE A 136 4.98 2.49 -6.95
N ALA A 137 5.36 2.52 -8.23
CA ALA A 137 4.49 3.00 -9.30
C ALA A 137 3.19 2.16 -9.39
N GLY A 138 3.29 0.83 -9.28
CA GLY A 138 2.12 -0.06 -9.28
C GLY A 138 1.20 0.12 -8.07
N VAL A 139 1.77 0.35 -6.88
CA VAL A 139 1.02 0.68 -5.66
C VAL A 139 0.31 2.03 -5.83
N VAL A 140 1.03 3.07 -6.26
CA VAL A 140 0.46 4.42 -6.46
C VAL A 140 -0.67 4.37 -7.47
N GLN A 141 -0.54 3.65 -8.58
CA GLN A 141 -1.63 3.48 -9.55
C GLN A 141 -2.88 2.87 -8.92
N THR A 142 -2.70 1.90 -8.05
CA THR A 142 -3.83 1.18 -7.44
C THR A 142 -4.50 2.01 -6.35
N GLU A 143 -3.72 2.73 -5.54
CA GLU A 143 -4.18 3.45 -4.36
C GLU A 143 -4.63 4.90 -4.65
N SER A 144 -4.18 5.51 -5.76
CA SER A 144 -4.48 6.91 -6.08
C SER A 144 -5.89 7.16 -6.61
N GLY A 145 -6.65 6.10 -6.91
CA GLY A 145 -8.04 6.20 -7.37
C GLY A 145 -8.21 7.13 -8.58
N ILE A 146 -8.97 8.21 -8.40
CA ILE A 146 -9.31 9.19 -9.45
C ILE A 146 -8.36 10.40 -9.51
N ALA A 147 -7.30 10.42 -8.71
CA ALA A 147 -6.36 11.53 -8.68
C ALA A 147 -5.65 11.70 -10.04
N LYS A 148 -5.37 12.95 -10.42
CA LYS A 148 -4.69 13.32 -11.67
C LYS A 148 -3.68 14.44 -11.44
N ASN A 149 -3.07 14.50 -10.25
CA ASN A 149 -2.17 15.57 -9.86
C ASN A 149 -0.80 14.98 -9.54
N VAL A 150 0.24 15.49 -10.20
CA VAL A 150 1.62 15.01 -10.09
C VAL A 150 2.18 15.20 -8.68
N GLU A 151 1.88 16.31 -7.99
CA GLU A 151 2.32 16.51 -6.61
C GLU A 151 1.65 15.50 -5.67
N PHE A 152 0.37 15.19 -5.88
CA PHE A 152 -0.28 14.11 -5.12
C PHE A 152 0.36 12.74 -5.40
N PHE A 153 0.71 12.44 -6.66
CA PHE A 153 1.41 11.18 -6.97
C PHE A 153 2.77 11.09 -6.28
N LYS A 154 3.50 12.20 -6.15
CA LYS A 154 4.75 12.27 -5.35
C LYS A 154 4.49 12.01 -3.86
N VAL A 155 3.45 12.63 -3.28
CA VAL A 155 3.04 12.36 -1.88
C VAL A 155 2.79 10.88 -1.68
N GLN A 156 1.98 10.27 -2.55
CA GLN A 156 1.63 8.86 -2.46
C GLN A 156 2.84 7.96 -2.69
N ALA A 157 3.77 8.31 -3.60
CA ALA A 157 4.99 7.55 -3.86
C ALA A 157 5.90 7.49 -2.63
N VAL A 158 6.21 8.65 -2.04
CA VAL A 158 7.07 8.74 -0.84
C VAL A 158 6.42 8.06 0.36
N ALA A 159 5.12 8.27 0.58
CA ALA A 159 4.39 7.61 1.65
C ALA A 159 4.32 6.08 1.45
N ALA A 160 4.12 5.61 0.22
CA ALA A 160 4.07 4.19 -0.09
C ALA A 160 5.44 3.52 0.08
N ARG A 161 6.51 4.16 -0.39
CA ARG A 161 7.90 3.67 -0.24
C ARG A 161 8.31 3.55 1.20
N THR A 162 8.05 4.60 1.97
CA THR A 162 8.31 4.63 3.42
C THR A 162 7.58 3.48 4.12
N PHE A 163 6.31 3.23 3.79
CA PHE A 163 5.53 2.16 4.38
C PHE A 163 6.08 0.77 4.00
N ALA A 164 6.40 0.56 2.72
CA ALA A 164 6.95 -0.68 2.22
C ALA A 164 8.25 -1.05 2.95
N LEU A 165 9.19 -0.10 3.05
CA LEU A 165 10.47 -0.32 3.73
C LEU A 165 10.30 -0.49 5.25
N LYS A 166 9.40 0.26 5.88
CA LYS A 166 9.10 0.07 7.32
C LYS A 166 8.55 -1.31 7.63
N ASN A 167 7.85 -1.93 6.69
CA ASN A 167 7.22 -3.24 6.85
C ASN A 167 7.96 -4.37 6.13
N ILE A 168 9.19 -4.16 5.66
CA ILE A 168 9.90 -5.15 4.85
C ILE A 168 10.18 -6.47 5.61
N LYS A 169 10.33 -6.39 6.94
CA LYS A 169 10.51 -7.54 7.85
C LYS A 169 9.19 -8.06 8.43
N LYS A 170 8.02 -7.64 7.91
CA LYS A 170 6.71 -8.06 8.43
C LYS A 170 6.44 -9.56 8.23
N HIS A 171 6.98 -10.12 7.16
CA HIS A 171 6.81 -11.52 6.77
C HIS A 171 8.08 -12.34 7.02
N THR A 172 8.85 -12.02 8.07
CA THR A 172 10.05 -12.82 8.44
C THR A 172 9.68 -14.29 8.61
N GLY A 173 10.42 -15.16 7.94
CA GLY A 173 10.16 -16.61 7.86
C GLY A 173 9.49 -17.05 6.56
N GLU A 174 8.97 -16.12 5.77
CA GLU A 174 8.43 -16.37 4.42
C GLU A 174 9.48 -16.07 3.33
N ASP A 175 9.23 -16.54 2.11
CA ASP A 175 10.10 -16.29 0.94
C ASP A 175 9.91 -14.88 0.32
N TYR A 176 9.00 -14.07 0.87
CA TYR A 176 8.62 -12.75 0.40
C TYR A 176 8.61 -11.74 1.55
N GLN A 177 8.77 -10.46 1.21
CA GLN A 177 8.82 -9.34 2.17
C GLN A 177 7.47 -8.62 2.28
N LEU A 178 6.70 -8.57 1.19
CA LEU A 178 5.41 -7.86 1.09
C LEU A 178 4.38 -8.72 0.35
N CYS A 179 3.08 -8.38 0.44
CA CYS A 179 2.03 -9.04 -0.34
C CYS A 179 1.05 -8.04 -0.97
N ASP A 180 0.30 -8.46 -1.99
CA ASP A 180 -0.65 -7.61 -2.74
C ASP A 180 -2.01 -7.34 -2.04
N GLN A 181 -2.05 -7.49 -0.72
CA GLN A 181 -3.25 -7.37 0.12
C GLN A 181 -3.19 -6.13 1.00
N THR A 182 -4.34 -5.73 1.56
CA THR A 182 -4.48 -4.54 2.42
C THR A 182 -3.70 -4.61 3.73
N CYS A 183 -3.21 -5.78 4.15
CA CYS A 183 -2.30 -5.90 5.28
C CYS A 183 -0.90 -5.34 4.95
N CYS A 184 -0.52 -5.29 3.67
CA CYS A 184 0.65 -4.57 3.17
C CYS A 184 0.15 -3.39 2.33
N GLN A 185 0.21 -3.48 1.00
CA GLN A 185 -0.29 -2.46 0.08
C GLN A 185 -0.90 -3.15 -1.13
N VAL A 186 -1.93 -2.56 -1.73
CA VAL A 186 -2.59 -3.20 -2.88
C VAL A 186 -1.73 -2.98 -4.13
N TYR A 187 -1.01 -4.03 -4.54
CA TYR A 187 -0.14 -4.05 -5.72
C TYR A 187 -0.74 -4.90 -6.84
N LYS A 188 -1.24 -4.28 -7.91
CA LYS A 188 -1.89 -4.98 -9.03
C LYS A 188 -0.99 -5.13 -10.26
N GLY A 189 0.32 -5.01 -10.09
CA GLY A 189 1.32 -5.13 -11.16
C GLY A 189 1.77 -3.77 -11.70
N ARG A 190 2.25 -3.79 -12.96
CA ARG A 190 2.87 -2.65 -13.63
C ARG A 190 1.95 -1.43 -13.71
N CYS A 191 2.53 -0.26 -13.45
CA CYS A 191 1.90 1.01 -13.74
C CYS A 191 1.78 1.24 -15.25
N SER A 192 0.66 1.79 -15.73
CA SER A 192 0.46 2.24 -17.11
C SER A 192 0.30 3.75 -17.23
N ASN A 193 0.18 4.47 -16.11
CA ASN A 193 0.08 5.93 -16.09
C ASN A 193 1.46 6.59 -16.09
N SER A 194 1.74 7.40 -17.12
CA SER A 194 3.02 8.11 -17.28
C SER A 194 3.27 9.16 -16.19
N ASP A 195 2.24 9.87 -15.73
CA ASP A 195 2.39 10.90 -14.69
C ASP A 195 2.80 10.29 -13.36
N ILE A 196 2.29 9.09 -13.06
CA ILE A 196 2.68 8.31 -11.89
C ILE A 196 4.14 7.87 -12.02
N MET A 197 4.54 7.32 -13.17
CA MET A 197 5.94 6.93 -13.41
C MET A 197 6.91 8.11 -13.28
N ILE A 198 6.52 9.29 -13.80
CA ILE A 198 7.32 10.51 -13.67
C ILE A 198 7.40 10.93 -12.20
N ALA A 199 6.29 10.88 -11.45
CA ALA A 199 6.26 11.24 -10.05
C ALA A 199 7.09 10.30 -9.17
N THR A 200 7.00 8.98 -9.39
CA THR A 200 7.83 7.99 -8.66
C THR A 200 9.30 8.17 -8.99
N SER A 201 9.65 8.35 -10.27
CA SER A 201 11.03 8.63 -10.69
C SER A 201 11.59 9.92 -10.08
N LYS A 202 10.80 11.00 -10.05
CA LYS A 202 11.21 12.28 -9.43
C LYS A 202 11.37 12.23 -7.91
N THR A 203 10.87 11.19 -7.26
CA THR A 203 10.96 10.97 -5.81
C THR A 203 11.67 9.65 -5.50
N ALA A 204 12.46 9.14 -6.44
CA ALA A 204 13.10 7.84 -6.33
C ALA A 204 14.01 7.80 -5.10
N GLY A 205 13.83 6.77 -4.27
CA GLY A 205 14.55 6.63 -3.01
C GLY A 205 14.18 7.62 -1.91
N GLU A 206 13.26 8.57 -2.10
CA GLU A 206 12.84 9.46 -1.03
C GLU A 206 11.90 8.74 -0.05
N VAL A 207 12.19 8.87 1.25
CA VAL A 207 11.42 8.32 2.35
C VAL A 207 11.24 9.32 3.48
N ILE A 208 10.27 9.05 4.35
CA ILE A 208 9.96 9.86 5.52
C ILE A 208 10.63 9.24 6.74
N THR A 209 11.40 10.05 7.45
CA THR A 209 12.12 9.67 8.67
C THR A 209 11.72 10.55 9.84
N ASP A 210 11.86 10.04 11.06
CA ASP A 210 11.75 10.88 12.26
C ASP A 210 13.04 11.69 12.50
N SER A 211 13.08 12.44 13.59
CA SER A 211 14.24 13.26 13.96
C SER A 211 15.53 12.46 14.20
N LEU A 212 15.43 11.15 14.44
CA LEU A 212 16.56 10.25 14.67
C LEU A 212 17.05 9.59 13.37
N GLY A 213 16.35 9.80 12.26
CA GLY A 213 16.67 9.17 10.97
C GLY A 213 16.03 7.80 10.78
N GLU A 214 15.14 7.37 11.68
CA GLU A 214 14.42 6.10 11.55
C GLU A 214 13.25 6.25 10.59
N ILE A 215 13.07 5.28 9.69
CA ILE A 215 11.91 5.25 8.78
C ILE A 215 10.63 5.17 9.61
N ILE A 216 9.69 6.09 9.34
CA ILE A 216 8.43 6.16 10.07
C ILE A 216 7.41 5.13 9.57
N MET A 217 6.36 4.93 10.34
CA MET A 217 5.14 4.25 9.88
C MET A 217 4.23 5.25 9.14
N SER A 218 4.32 5.31 7.81
CA SER A 218 3.59 6.26 6.94
C SER A 218 2.22 5.75 6.47
N VAL A 219 1.32 5.52 7.43
CA VAL A 219 -0.07 5.10 7.16
C VAL A 219 -0.90 6.21 6.52
N PHE A 220 -1.80 5.81 5.61
CA PHE A 220 -2.69 6.71 4.90
C PHE A 220 -4.11 6.13 4.77
N HIS A 221 -5.10 7.00 4.58
CA HIS A 221 -6.50 6.62 4.46
C HIS A 221 -7.26 7.56 3.50
N SER A 222 -8.49 7.16 3.10
CA SER A 222 -9.25 7.87 2.06
C SER A 222 -9.61 9.32 2.44
N ASN A 223 -10.35 9.53 3.53
CA ASN A 223 -10.78 10.87 3.96
C ASN A 223 -10.80 10.98 5.51
N SER A 224 -10.27 12.07 6.06
CA SER A 224 -10.15 12.27 7.51
C SER A 224 -11.45 12.73 8.18
N GLY A 225 -12.46 13.17 7.43
CA GLY A 225 -13.67 13.74 7.99
C GLY A 225 -13.45 15.10 8.65
N GLY A 226 -12.36 15.80 8.32
CA GLY A 226 -12.04 17.13 8.87
C GLY A 226 -10.96 17.13 9.97
N GLN A 227 -10.56 15.95 10.44
CA GLN A 227 -9.58 15.79 11.53
C GLN A 227 -8.93 14.40 11.44
N THR A 228 -7.61 14.29 11.62
CA THR A 228 -6.94 12.98 11.73
C THR A 228 -6.95 12.43 13.17
N CYS A 229 -6.60 11.17 13.38
CA CYS A 229 -6.50 10.54 14.71
C CYS A 229 -5.04 10.51 15.21
N ASN A 230 -4.85 10.49 16.53
CA ASN A 230 -3.57 10.03 17.09
C ASN A 230 -3.40 8.52 16.84
N SER A 231 -2.17 8.02 16.82
CA SER A 231 -1.93 6.59 16.62
C SER A 231 -2.41 5.73 17.79
N GLU A 232 -2.28 6.22 19.03
CA GLU A 232 -2.71 5.52 20.24
C GLU A 232 -4.23 5.34 20.32
N ASP A 233 -4.99 6.29 19.77
CA ASP A 233 -6.45 6.25 19.73
C ASP A 233 -6.98 5.10 18.85
N VAL A 234 -6.13 4.55 17.97
CA VAL A 234 -6.49 3.49 17.03
C VAL A 234 -5.73 2.19 17.31
N TRP A 235 -4.47 2.27 17.71
CA TRP A 235 -3.56 1.12 17.85
C TRP A 235 -2.89 1.01 19.23
N GLY A 236 -3.26 1.86 20.20
CA GLY A 236 -2.76 1.79 21.58
C GLY A 236 -1.30 2.22 21.79
N ARG A 237 -0.57 2.56 20.72
CA ARG A 237 0.82 3.06 20.80
C ARG A 237 0.92 4.49 20.27
N ALA A 238 1.53 5.35 21.08
CA ALA A 238 1.82 6.73 20.72
C ALA A 238 3.05 6.79 19.80
N LEU A 239 2.91 7.43 18.63
CA LEU A 239 4.01 7.69 17.67
C LEU A 239 4.13 9.20 17.44
N PRO A 240 5.27 9.85 17.75
CA PRO A 240 5.40 11.31 17.76
C PRO A 240 4.96 12.01 16.46
N TYR A 241 5.17 11.35 15.32
CA TYR A 241 4.83 11.85 13.99
C TYR A 241 3.38 11.56 13.54
N LEU A 242 2.61 10.71 14.25
CA LEU A 242 1.21 10.40 13.94
C LEU A 242 0.26 11.01 14.98
N ARG A 243 0.01 12.31 14.84
CA ARG A 243 -0.83 13.09 15.75
C ARG A 243 -2.08 13.59 15.04
N SER A 244 -3.11 13.84 15.83
CA SER A 244 -4.33 14.49 15.33
C SER A 244 -4.01 15.89 14.81
N VAL A 245 -4.34 16.13 13.55
CA VAL A 245 -4.28 17.44 12.91
C VAL A 245 -5.67 17.82 12.41
N LYS A 246 -6.00 19.11 12.48
CA LYS A 246 -7.20 19.64 11.87
C LYS A 246 -6.99 19.68 10.35
N ASP A 247 -7.80 18.91 9.63
CA ASP A 247 -7.67 18.72 8.20
C ASP A 247 -8.86 19.34 7.46
N THR A 248 -8.80 20.66 7.30
CA THR A 248 -9.83 21.41 6.56
C THR A 248 -9.84 21.07 5.06
N PHE A 249 -8.78 20.46 4.54
CA PHE A 249 -8.66 20.12 3.12
C PHE A 249 -9.52 18.92 2.73
N SER A 250 -9.78 18.01 3.67
CA SER A 250 -10.67 16.86 3.49
C SER A 250 -12.16 17.18 3.55
N VAL A 251 -12.52 18.38 4.02
CA VAL A 251 -13.92 18.81 4.13
C VAL A 251 -14.55 18.95 2.75
N ALA A 252 -15.83 18.55 2.64
CA ALA A 252 -16.63 18.61 1.40
C ALA A 252 -16.09 17.79 0.21
N GLN A 253 -15.08 16.95 0.42
CA GLN A 253 -14.64 15.98 -0.57
C GLN A 253 -15.61 14.79 -0.65
N ARG A 254 -15.47 13.95 -1.68
CA ARG A 254 -16.46 12.91 -2.02
C ARG A 254 -16.74 11.94 -0.86
N ASN A 255 -15.72 11.55 -0.10
CA ASN A 255 -15.88 10.62 1.02
C ASN A 255 -16.01 11.32 2.38
N TYR A 256 -16.26 12.63 2.38
CA TYR A 256 -16.36 13.43 3.60
C TYR A 256 -17.54 13.05 4.49
N TYR A 257 -18.73 12.79 3.92
CA TYR A 257 -19.94 12.56 4.70
C TYR A 257 -20.60 11.23 4.34
N TRP A 258 -21.18 10.55 5.34
CA TRP A 258 -21.93 9.32 5.16
C TRP A 258 -23.06 9.17 6.18
N GLN A 259 -24.06 8.39 5.82
CA GLN A 259 -25.15 7.99 6.72
C GLN A 259 -25.37 6.48 6.65
N LYS A 260 -25.81 5.90 7.77
CA LYS A 260 -26.26 4.51 7.83
C LYS A 260 -27.39 4.37 8.85
N LYS A 261 -28.45 3.64 8.50
CA LYS A 261 -29.49 3.22 9.43
C LYS A 261 -29.19 1.79 9.91
N ILE A 262 -29.38 1.54 11.20
CA ILE A 262 -29.23 0.24 11.84
C ILE A 262 -30.49 0.01 12.67
N LEU A 263 -31.08 -1.19 12.62
CA LEU A 263 -32.21 -1.51 13.48
C LEU A 263 -31.82 -1.32 14.95
N ARG A 264 -32.66 -0.61 15.71
CA ARG A 264 -32.41 -0.30 17.11
C ARG A 264 -32.18 -1.58 17.93
N LYS A 265 -32.93 -2.64 17.61
CA LYS A 265 -32.77 -3.96 18.21
C LYS A 265 -31.35 -4.51 18.03
N ASP A 266 -30.81 -4.45 16.82
CA ASP A 266 -29.47 -4.97 16.50
C ASP A 266 -28.37 -4.12 17.14
N TRP A 267 -28.55 -2.80 17.13
CA TRP A 267 -27.67 -1.86 17.81
C TRP A 267 -27.55 -2.17 19.31
N LEU A 268 -28.69 -2.28 20.01
CA LEU A 268 -28.71 -2.58 21.44
C LEU A 268 -28.24 -4.00 21.75
N ALA A 269 -28.60 -4.99 20.92
CA ALA A 269 -28.14 -6.37 21.07
C ALA A 269 -26.61 -6.47 20.97
N PHE A 270 -25.99 -5.76 20.02
CA PHE A 270 -24.53 -5.70 19.93
C PHE A 270 -23.90 -5.12 21.22
N LEU A 271 -24.43 -4.01 21.73
CA LEU A 271 -23.90 -3.36 22.93
C LEU A 271 -24.05 -4.25 24.16
N LYS A 272 -25.19 -4.91 24.33
CA LYS A 272 -25.41 -5.89 25.40
C LYS A 272 -24.45 -7.07 25.29
N ASN A 273 -24.39 -7.71 24.12
CA ASN A 273 -23.63 -8.95 23.97
C ASN A 273 -22.12 -8.74 24.04
N LYS A 274 -21.61 -7.62 23.52
CA LYS A 274 -20.16 -7.33 23.51
C LYS A 274 -19.65 -6.67 24.79
N TYR A 275 -20.44 -5.77 25.38
CA TYR A 275 -19.98 -4.93 26.50
C TYR A 275 -20.76 -5.14 27.80
N ASN A 276 -21.72 -6.08 27.83
CA ASN A 276 -22.65 -6.23 28.93
C ASN A 276 -23.37 -4.91 29.28
N TYR A 277 -23.68 -4.09 28.26
CA TYR A 277 -24.28 -2.78 28.45
C TYR A 277 -25.75 -2.91 28.91
N PRO A 278 -26.19 -2.16 29.94
CA PRO A 278 -27.54 -2.28 30.49
C PRO A 278 -28.59 -1.65 29.56
N ILE A 279 -29.20 -2.48 28.71
CA ILE A 279 -30.22 -2.03 27.73
C ILE A 279 -31.62 -1.98 28.34
N GLU A 280 -31.80 -2.51 29.54
CA GLU A 280 -33.04 -2.46 30.31
C GLU A 280 -33.19 -1.11 31.04
N ASP A 281 -32.10 -0.37 31.26
CA ASP A 281 -32.13 0.98 31.82
C ASP A 281 -32.36 2.04 30.72
N ALA A 282 -33.49 2.74 30.80
CA ALA A 282 -33.87 3.76 29.84
C ALA A 282 -32.86 4.92 29.74
N LYS A 283 -32.20 5.28 30.85
CA LYS A 283 -31.17 6.34 30.84
C LYS A 283 -29.93 5.90 30.07
N SER A 284 -29.48 4.66 30.29
CA SER A 284 -28.35 4.06 29.57
C SER A 284 -28.66 3.91 28.08
N VAL A 285 -29.87 3.46 27.71
CA VAL A 285 -30.29 3.40 26.31
C VAL A 285 -30.27 4.78 25.66
N LYS A 286 -30.80 5.81 26.33
CA LYS A 286 -30.85 7.18 25.78
C LYS A 286 -29.45 7.70 25.40
N LYS A 287 -28.42 7.36 26.16
CA LYS A 287 -27.02 7.77 25.89
C LYS A 287 -26.46 7.19 24.58
N VAL A 288 -26.79 5.94 24.24
CA VAL A 288 -26.23 5.24 23.08
C VAL A 288 -27.05 5.41 21.80
N VAL A 289 -28.27 5.93 21.91
CA VAL A 289 -29.13 6.27 20.76
C VAL A 289 -29.17 7.77 20.46
N ASN A 290 -28.67 8.62 21.38
CA ASN A 290 -28.50 10.06 21.19
C ASN A 290 -27.07 10.47 21.57
N PHE A 291 -26.14 10.27 20.64
CA PHE A 291 -24.72 10.54 20.83
C PHE A 291 -24.25 11.56 19.79
N ASN A 292 -23.61 12.64 20.24
CA ASN A 292 -23.05 13.66 19.34
C ASN A 292 -21.54 13.73 19.48
N GLN A 293 -20.85 13.73 18.33
CA GLN A 293 -19.40 13.78 18.24
C GLN A 293 -18.98 14.96 17.36
N TYR A 294 -18.54 16.06 17.98
CA TYR A 294 -18.01 17.25 17.27
C TYR A 294 -16.51 17.15 16.97
N ASN A 295 -15.77 16.47 17.84
CA ASN A 295 -14.36 16.12 17.66
C ASN A 295 -14.22 14.62 17.78
N ARG A 296 -13.20 14.03 17.15
CA ARG A 296 -12.95 12.59 17.21
C ARG A 296 -12.73 12.12 18.66
N ARG A 297 -13.36 11.01 19.01
CA ARG A 297 -13.30 10.32 20.29
C ARG A 297 -12.98 8.85 20.04
N VAL A 298 -12.44 8.19 21.05
CA VAL A 298 -12.16 6.74 21.02
C VAL A 298 -13.41 5.94 21.41
N TYR A 299 -14.19 6.46 22.36
CA TYR A 299 -15.32 5.78 22.96
C TYR A 299 -16.65 6.46 22.63
N LEU A 300 -17.71 5.65 22.50
CA LEU A 300 -19.09 6.12 22.40
C LEU A 300 -19.53 6.66 23.77
N VAL A 301 -19.58 5.78 24.76
CA VAL A 301 -19.82 6.03 26.18
C VAL A 301 -19.08 4.98 26.99
N ASP A 302 -18.67 5.33 28.21
CA ASP A 302 -17.91 4.45 29.11
C ASP A 302 -16.73 3.80 28.35
N ASN A 303 -16.59 2.47 28.38
CA ASN A 303 -15.52 1.73 27.69
C ASN A 303 -15.97 1.13 26.34
N ILE A 304 -17.06 1.61 25.75
CA ILE A 304 -17.56 1.12 24.46
C ILE A 304 -16.77 1.77 23.34
N ASP A 305 -15.79 1.05 22.80
CA ASP A 305 -14.91 1.57 21.77
C ASP A 305 -15.63 1.69 20.41
N LEU A 306 -15.43 2.82 19.73
CA LEU A 306 -16.07 3.11 18.44
C LEU A 306 -15.50 2.25 17.30
N ARG A 307 -14.30 1.69 17.48
CA ARG A 307 -13.64 0.85 16.48
C ARG A 307 -14.36 -0.48 16.32
N SER A 308 -14.71 -1.13 17.42
CA SER A 308 -15.53 -2.33 17.48
C SER A 308 -16.90 -2.15 16.84
N ILE A 309 -17.54 -0.99 17.07
CA ILE A 309 -18.81 -0.63 16.42
C ILE A 309 -18.60 -0.51 14.91
N ARG A 310 -17.54 0.19 14.48
CA ARG A 310 -17.20 0.34 13.06
C ARG A 310 -16.95 -1.01 12.39
N GLU A 311 -16.20 -1.90 13.01
CA GLU A 311 -15.88 -3.23 12.48
C GLU A 311 -17.13 -4.10 12.37
N HIS A 312 -17.94 -4.18 13.44
CA HIS A 312 -19.15 -5.01 13.47
C HIS A 312 -20.19 -4.54 12.44
N PHE A 313 -20.50 -3.24 12.42
CA PHE A 313 -21.48 -2.67 11.50
C PHE A 313 -20.90 -2.25 10.16
N LYS A 314 -19.63 -2.56 9.86
CA LYS A 314 -18.96 -2.20 8.59
C LYS A 314 -19.12 -0.71 8.25
N LEU A 315 -18.86 0.16 9.22
CA LEU A 315 -18.96 1.62 9.05
C LEU A 315 -17.71 2.17 8.34
N ARG A 316 -17.86 3.33 7.68
CA ARG A 316 -16.75 3.96 6.96
C ARG A 316 -15.66 4.51 7.89
N SER A 317 -16.04 5.03 9.05
CA SER A 317 -15.13 5.60 10.04
C SER A 317 -15.69 5.43 11.47
N THR A 318 -14.88 5.80 12.47
CA THR A 318 -15.29 5.94 13.88
C THR A 318 -15.85 7.33 14.19
N PHE A 319 -15.85 8.26 13.22
CA PHE A 319 -16.26 9.65 13.44
C PHE A 319 -17.72 9.82 13.02
N PHE A 320 -18.65 9.50 13.93
CA PHE A 320 -20.08 9.63 13.71
C PHE A 320 -20.84 10.06 14.96
N SER A 321 -22.04 10.59 14.74
CA SER A 321 -23.08 10.82 15.74
C SER A 321 -24.22 9.82 15.52
N VAL A 322 -24.99 9.55 16.58
CA VAL A 322 -26.14 8.64 16.60
C VAL A 322 -27.38 9.44 16.99
N SER A 323 -28.46 9.27 16.24
CA SER A 323 -29.78 9.79 16.57
C SER A 323 -30.86 8.73 16.40
N GLU A 324 -31.97 8.86 17.11
CA GLU A 324 -33.15 8.00 16.92
C GLU A 324 -33.83 8.26 15.57
N ASP A 325 -34.35 7.22 14.94
CA ASP A 325 -35.04 7.27 13.63
C ASP A 325 -36.06 6.11 13.52
N GLY A 326 -37.18 6.25 14.24
CA GLY A 326 -38.20 5.22 14.37
C GLY A 326 -37.64 3.94 14.99
N ASP A 327 -37.82 2.81 14.30
CA ASP A 327 -37.26 1.50 14.70
C ASP A 327 -35.74 1.38 14.47
N ASN A 328 -35.11 2.42 13.95
CA ASN A 328 -33.67 2.48 13.68
C ASN A 328 -32.95 3.47 14.59
N VAL A 329 -31.65 3.29 14.67
CA VAL A 329 -30.71 4.39 14.94
C VAL A 329 -30.10 4.85 13.62
N LYS A 330 -30.04 6.16 13.43
CA LYS A 330 -29.38 6.79 12.30
C LYS A 330 -27.99 7.25 12.73
N LEU A 331 -26.98 6.72 12.06
CA LEU A 331 -25.60 7.17 12.20
C LEU A 331 -25.31 8.18 11.09
N SER A 332 -24.86 9.38 11.48
CA SER A 332 -24.37 10.41 10.56
C SER A 332 -22.90 10.64 10.87
N GLY A 333 -22.02 10.35 9.92
CA GLY A 333 -20.59 10.37 10.16
C GLY A 333 -19.77 10.98 9.05
N TYR A 334 -18.48 11.14 9.34
CA TYR A 334 -17.52 11.83 8.51
C TYR A 334 -16.28 10.98 8.22
N GLY A 335 -15.73 11.17 7.03
CA GLY A 335 -14.51 10.51 6.56
C GLY A 335 -14.67 9.01 6.24
N PHE A 336 -13.58 8.44 5.75
CA PHE A 336 -13.48 7.03 5.38
C PHE A 336 -12.07 6.53 5.63
N GLY A 337 -11.95 5.53 6.52
CA GLY A 337 -10.71 4.87 6.87
C GLY A 337 -10.40 4.98 8.37
N HIS A 338 -9.15 4.65 8.74
CA HIS A 338 -8.72 4.67 10.14
C HIS A 338 -8.48 6.08 10.70
N GLY A 339 -8.30 7.09 9.85
CA GLY A 339 -8.13 8.48 10.27
C GLY A 339 -6.71 8.86 10.71
N VAL A 340 -5.84 7.90 11.01
CA VAL A 340 -4.42 8.16 11.34
C VAL A 340 -3.60 8.55 10.10
N GLY A 341 -2.69 9.52 10.25
CA GLY A 341 -1.72 9.90 9.22
C GLY A 341 -2.33 10.64 8.03
N LEU A 342 -1.80 10.37 6.83
CA LEU A 342 -2.14 11.07 5.60
C LEU A 342 -3.59 10.81 5.17
N SER A 343 -4.36 11.87 4.91
CA SER A 343 -5.64 11.79 4.22
C SER A 343 -5.47 11.99 2.72
N GLN A 344 -5.90 11.01 1.91
CA GLN A 344 -5.73 11.07 0.46
C GLN A 344 -6.55 12.19 -0.17
N GLU A 345 -7.83 12.34 0.18
CA GLU A 345 -8.66 13.41 -0.38
C GLU A 345 -8.19 14.80 0.05
N GLY A 346 -7.74 14.95 1.30
CA GLY A 346 -7.14 16.20 1.77
C GLY A 346 -5.82 16.52 1.05
N ALA A 347 -4.93 15.54 0.87
CA ALA A 347 -3.69 15.70 0.11
C ALA A 347 -3.92 16.04 -1.36
N ILE A 348 -4.92 15.41 -2.00
CA ILE A 348 -5.33 15.77 -3.38
C ILE A 348 -5.77 17.23 -3.43
N ASN A 349 -6.55 17.68 -2.45
CA ASN A 349 -7.03 19.05 -2.41
C ASN A 349 -5.89 20.05 -2.14
N MET A 350 -4.97 19.76 -1.22
CA MET A 350 -3.76 20.55 -1.02
C MET A 350 -2.94 20.65 -2.32
N ALA A 351 -2.72 19.53 -3.01
CA ALA A 351 -1.99 19.53 -4.27
C ALA A 351 -2.70 20.36 -5.38
N ARG A 352 -4.04 20.40 -5.38
CA ARG A 352 -4.82 21.29 -6.27
C ARG A 352 -4.68 22.77 -5.91
N LEU A 353 -4.49 23.08 -4.63
CA LEU A 353 -4.26 24.44 -4.12
C LEU A 353 -2.80 24.90 -4.29
N GLY A 354 -1.93 24.07 -4.87
CA GLY A 354 -0.56 24.43 -5.20
C GLY A 354 0.50 24.07 -4.16
N TYR A 355 0.13 23.39 -3.07
CA TYR A 355 1.09 22.86 -2.11
C TYR A 355 1.94 21.77 -2.76
N ASN A 356 3.24 21.78 -2.51
CA ASN A 356 4.13 20.74 -2.99
C ASN A 356 4.08 19.49 -2.09
N TYR A 357 4.60 18.36 -2.60
CA TYR A 357 4.53 17.10 -1.88
C TYR A 357 5.21 17.10 -0.50
N ILE A 358 6.29 17.87 -0.31
CA ILE A 358 7.00 17.97 0.98
C ILE A 358 6.11 18.69 2.01
N GLU A 359 5.48 19.79 1.62
CA GLU A 359 4.54 20.53 2.47
C GLU A 359 3.36 19.65 2.90
N ILE A 360 2.80 18.90 1.95
CA ILE A 360 1.68 17.99 2.23
C ILE A 360 2.12 16.88 3.20
N LEU A 361 3.28 16.24 2.96
CA LEU A 361 3.79 15.18 3.84
C LEU A 361 4.06 15.71 5.25
N LYS A 362 4.69 16.89 5.38
CA LYS A 362 4.97 17.52 6.68
C LYS A 362 3.72 18.01 7.40
N PHE A 363 2.63 18.29 6.67
CA PHE A 363 1.34 18.62 7.28
C PHE A 363 0.72 17.39 7.98
N TYR A 364 0.78 16.22 7.36
CA TYR A 364 0.17 15.00 7.90
C TYR A 364 1.07 14.19 8.84
N TYR A 365 2.39 14.31 8.70
CA TYR A 365 3.37 13.62 9.53
C TYR A 365 4.23 14.66 10.28
N LEU A 366 4.02 14.79 11.58
CA LEU A 366 4.63 15.88 12.37
C LEU A 366 6.11 15.64 12.66
N GLY A 367 6.92 16.69 12.55
CA GLY A 367 8.34 16.67 12.94
C GLY A 367 9.23 15.76 12.09
N VAL A 368 8.76 15.36 10.90
CA VAL A 368 9.49 14.43 10.02
C VAL A 368 10.47 15.14 9.08
N GLN A 369 11.41 14.34 8.57
CA GLN A 369 12.34 14.71 7.51
C GLN A 369 12.11 13.83 6.28
N ILE A 370 12.30 14.41 5.09
CA ILE A 370 12.36 13.64 3.85
C ILE A 370 13.84 13.44 3.53
N LYS A 371 14.26 12.18 3.42
CA LYS A 371 15.65 11.79 3.15
C LYS A 371 15.70 10.78 2.02
N ASN A 372 16.84 10.70 1.34
CA ASN A 372 17.08 9.61 0.41
C ASN A 372 17.52 8.35 1.17
N ILE A 373 17.03 7.18 0.77
CA ILE A 373 17.42 5.89 1.38
C ILE A 373 18.93 5.60 1.29
N SER A 374 19.63 6.16 0.31
CA SER A 374 21.10 6.02 0.20
C SER A 374 21.86 6.72 1.33
N GLU A 375 21.22 7.66 2.03
CA GLU A 375 21.78 8.35 3.19
C GLU A 375 21.51 7.61 4.50
N LEU A 376 20.76 6.51 4.45
CA LEU A 376 20.30 5.76 5.62
C LEU A 376 21.03 4.42 5.72
N ASN A 377 21.44 4.06 6.92
CA ASN A 377 21.96 2.71 7.22
C ASN A 377 20.79 1.74 7.38
N ILE A 378 20.13 1.38 6.27
CA ILE A 378 19.01 0.43 6.28
C ILE A 378 19.54 -0.97 6.01
N ASP A 379 19.30 -1.87 6.96
CA ASP A 379 19.52 -3.31 6.81
C ASP A 379 18.29 -3.95 6.14
N LEU A 380 18.31 -4.00 4.79
CA LEU A 380 17.21 -4.44 3.92
C LEU A 380 17.12 -5.94 3.69
#